data_AF-A0A3L6M1E7-F1
#
_entry.id   AF-A0A3L6M1E7-F1
#
_cell.length_a   1.000
_cell.length_b   1.000
_cell.length_c   1.000
_cell.angle_alpha   90.00
_cell.angle_beta   90.00
_cell.angle_gamma   90.00
#
_symmetry.space_group_name_H-M   'P 1'
#
loop_
_entity.id
_entity.type
_entity.pdbx_description
1 polymer ?
#
loop_
_entity_poly.entity_id
_entity_poly.type
_entity_poly.pdbx_seq_one_letter_code
_entity_poly.pdbx_strand_id
1 'polypeptide(L)' 'MTLRTADEARQELQRQGVSISSWALANGFSTTQVFEVLAGRNKATRGKAHNIAVKLGLKEGEVCTDPANALERRAA' A
#
# COMPACT_ATOMS: atom_id res chain seq x y z
N MET A 1 11.51 9.29 6.07
CA MET A 1 10.24 10.08 6.04
C MET A 1 9.43 9.73 7.27
N THR A 2 8.60 10.63 7.82
CA THR A 2 7.73 10.29 8.96
C THR A 2 6.72 9.22 8.53
N LEU A 3 6.81 8.04 9.14
CA LEU A 3 5.87 6.95 8.92
C LEU A 3 4.48 7.37 9.40
N ARG A 4 3.50 7.28 8.51
CA ARG A 4 2.11 7.62 8.82
C ARG A 4 1.45 6.43 9.50
N THR A 5 0.59 6.68 10.47
CA THR A 5 -0.28 5.62 11.01
C THR A 5 -1.44 5.33 10.06
N ALA A 6 -2.10 4.19 10.24
CA ALA A 6 -3.28 3.83 9.44
C ALA A 6 -4.41 4.87 9.56
N ASP A 7 -4.53 5.54 10.71
CA ASP A 7 -5.49 6.62 10.89
C ASP A 7 -5.11 7.86 10.07
N GLU A 8 -3.83 8.27 10.13
CA GLU A 8 -3.33 9.40 9.33
C GLU A 8 -3.47 9.16 7.84
N ALA A 9 -3.23 7.94 7.36
CA ALA A 9 -3.46 7.60 5.96
C ALA A 9 -4.94 7.77 5.56
N ARG A 10 -5.89 7.40 6.45
CA ARG A 10 -7.32 7.63 6.21
C ARG A 10 -7.67 9.12 6.23
N GLN A 11 -7.10 9.88 7.16
CA GLN A 11 -7.32 11.32 7.24
C GLN A 11 -6.77 12.04 6.01
N GLU A 12 -5.61 11.64 5.50
CA GLU A 12 -5.03 12.19 4.27
C GLU A 12 -5.96 11.94 3.08
N LEU A 13 -6.42 10.70 2.92
CA LEU A 13 -7.39 10.35 1.87
C LEU A 13 -8.67 11.19 2.00
N GLN A 14 -9.18 11.36 3.23
CA GLN A 14 -10.35 12.21 3.49
C GLN A 14 -10.09 13.69 3.20
N ARG A 15 -8.92 14.22 3.57
CA ARG A 15 -8.49 15.60 3.26
C ARG A 15 -8.41 15.85 1.76
N GLN A 16 -8.01 14.85 0.99
CA GLN A 16 -7.97 14.91 -0.47
C GLN A 16 -9.34 14.66 -1.14
N GLY A 17 -10.38 14.34 -0.35
CA GLY A 17 -11.70 13.99 -0.88
C GLY A 17 -11.73 12.62 -1.59
N VAL A 18 -10.73 11.77 -1.37
CA VAL A 18 -10.61 10.46 -2.01
C VAL A 18 -11.08 9.37 -1.06
N SER A 19 -12.11 8.62 -1.45
CA SER A 19 -12.55 7.44 -0.70
C SER A 19 -11.53 6.30 -0.80
N ILE A 20 -11.39 5.48 0.24
CA ILE A 20 -10.50 4.29 0.24
C ILE A 20 -10.77 3.40 -0.99
N SER A 21 -12.04 3.22 -1.36
CA SER A 21 -12.44 2.45 -2.54
C SER A 21 -11.95 3.06 -3.85
N SER A 22 -12.05 4.38 -4.00
CA SER A 22 -11.59 5.10 -5.19
C SER A 22 -10.07 5.06 -5.28
N TRP A 23 -9.38 5.27 -4.15
CA TRP A 23 -7.94 5.12 -4.06
C TRP A 23 -7.49 3.70 -4.41
N ALA A 24 -8.17 2.67 -3.90
CA ALA A 24 -7.85 1.27 -4.18
C ALA A 24 -7.97 1.00 -5.69
N LEU A 25 -9.09 1.41 -6.31
CA LEU A 25 -9.35 1.24 -7.73
C LEU A 25 -8.29 1.97 -8.59
N ALA A 26 -8.00 3.24 -8.27
CA ALA A 26 -6.99 4.04 -8.98
C ALA A 26 -5.57 3.43 -8.90
N ASN A 27 -5.30 2.64 -7.87
CA ASN A 27 -4.02 1.95 -7.69
C ASN A 27 -4.03 0.47 -8.11
N GLY A 28 -5.14 -0.05 -8.64
CA GLY A 28 -5.26 -1.44 -9.06
C GLY A 28 -5.37 -2.46 -7.90
N PHE A 29 -5.82 -2.02 -6.73
CA PHE A 29 -6.03 -2.86 -5.55
C PHE A 29 -7.51 -3.06 -5.24
N SER A 30 -7.83 -4.17 -4.58
CA SER A 30 -9.17 -4.40 -4.04
C SER A 30 -9.36 -3.64 -2.73
N THR A 31 -10.55 -3.05 -2.55
CA THR A 31 -10.93 -2.31 -1.34
C THR A 31 -10.71 -3.12 -0.07
N THR A 32 -11.06 -4.40 -0.09
CA THR A 32 -10.86 -5.34 1.02
C THR A 32 -9.39 -5.43 1.43
N GLN A 33 -8.47 -5.54 0.47
CA GLN A 33 -7.04 -5.63 0.77
C GLN A 33 -6.52 -4.35 1.42
N VAL A 34 -7.01 -3.19 0.97
CA VAL A 34 -6.64 -1.89 1.56
C VAL A 34 -7.17 -1.79 2.99
N PHE A 35 -8.41 -2.20 3.23
CA PHE A 35 -8.98 -2.27 4.58
C PHE A 35 -8.23 -3.24 5.48
N GLU A 36 -7.80 -4.41 5.00
CA GLU A 36 -7.01 -5.37 5.78
C GLU A 36 -5.65 -4.82 6.19
N VAL A 37 -4.99 -4.05 5.32
CA VAL A 37 -3.73 -3.36 5.63
C VAL A 37 -3.96 -2.25 6.64
N LEU A 38 -4.96 -1.39 6.42
CA LEU A 38 -5.32 -0.31 7.34
C LEU A 38 -5.81 -0.81 8.70
N ALA A 39 -6.44 -1.97 8.76
CA ALA A 39 -6.88 -2.60 10.01
C ALA A 39 -5.77 -3.38 10.73
N GLY A 40 -4.58 -3.50 10.13
CA GLY A 40 -3.47 -4.28 10.69
C GLY A 40 -3.68 -5.80 10.66
N ARG A 41 -4.75 -6.30 10.03
CA ARG A 41 -4.98 -7.75 9.83
C ARG A 41 -3.93 -8.35 8.91
N ASN A 42 -3.45 -7.57 7.95
CA ASN A 42 -2.35 -7.92 7.08
C ASN A 42 -1.08 -7.17 7.49
N LYS A 43 -0.02 -7.90 7.84
CA LYS A 43 1.30 -7.33 8.20
C LYS A 43 1.99 -6.60 7.04
N ALA A 44 1.41 -6.63 5.84
CA ALA A 44 1.90 -5.97 4.65
C ALA A 44 3.36 -6.32 4.33
N THR A 45 3.80 -7.55 4.61
CA THR A 45 5.22 -7.92 4.48
C THR A 45 5.67 -8.00 3.02
N ARG A 46 4.82 -8.54 2.13
CA ARG A 46 5.11 -8.76 0.71
C ARG A 46 3.88 -8.61 -0.19
N GLY A 47 4.11 -8.54 -1.50
CA GLY A 47 3.07 -8.51 -2.53
C GLY A 47 2.19 -7.26 -2.49
N LYS A 48 0.92 -7.40 -2.88
CA LYS A 48 -0.04 -6.28 -2.95
C LYS A 48 -0.19 -5.55 -1.61
N ALA A 49 -0.20 -6.27 -0.49
CA ALA A 49 -0.31 -5.67 0.84
C ALA A 49 0.90 -4.77 1.18
N HIS A 50 2.12 -5.20 0.80
CA HIS A 50 3.32 -4.37 0.92
C HIS A 50 3.18 -3.09 0.10
N ASN A 51 2.78 -3.23 -1.17
CA ASN A 51 2.63 -2.11 -2.09
C ASN A 51 1.59 -1.10 -1.59
N ILE A 52 0.48 -1.57 -1.03
CA ILE A 52 -0.55 -0.73 -0.40
C ILE A 52 0.05 0.04 0.78
N ALA A 53 0.76 -0.63 1.70
CA ALA A 53 1.34 0.02 2.87
C ALA A 53 2.41 1.07 2.51
N VAL A 54 3.23 0.80 1.49
CA VAL A 54 4.20 1.76 0.97
C VAL A 54 3.49 2.97 0.35
N LYS A 55 2.50 2.75 -0.53
CA LYS A 55 1.77 3.85 -1.19
C LYS A 55 0.96 4.71 -0.22
N LEU A 56 0.46 4.14 0.88
CA LEU A 56 -0.23 4.87 1.95
C LEU A 56 0.75 5.58 2.90
N GLY A 57 2.06 5.36 2.75
CA GLY A 57 3.09 5.91 3.64
C GLY A 57 3.10 5.28 5.04
N LEU A 58 2.53 4.08 5.19
CA LEU A 58 2.49 3.33 6.45
C LEU A 58 3.83 2.70 6.80
N LYS A 59 4.67 2.47 5.79
CA LYS A 59 6.01 1.91 5.94
C LYS A 59 6.93 2.38 4.83
N GLU A 60 8.23 2.37 5.11
CA GLU A 60 9.27 2.59 4.11
C GLU A 60 9.46 1.31 3.29
N GLY A 61 9.55 1.45 1.98
CA GLY A 61 9.68 0.35 1.03
C GLY A 61 9.49 0.80 -0.40
N GLU A 62 9.67 -0.11 -1.34
CA GLU A 62 9.49 0.14 -2.77
C GLU A 62 8.31 -0.67 -3.29
N VAL A 63 7.49 -0.04 -4.13
CA VAL A 63 6.35 -0.71 -4.76
C VAL A 63 6.87 -1.62 -5.86
N CYS A 64 6.81 -2.93 -5.63
CA CYS A 64 7.16 -3.91 -6.65
C CYS A 64 5.95 -4.14 -7.55
N THR A 65 5.91 -3.45 -8.70
CA THR A 65 4.85 -3.62 -9.73
C THR A 65 5.06 -4.87 -10.58
N ASP A 66 6.31 -5.32 -10.74
CA ASP A 66 6.65 -6.53 -11.51
C ASP A 66 7.54 -7.48 -10.67
N PRO A 67 6.95 -8.50 -10.03
CA PRO A 67 7.71 -9.43 -9.19
C PRO A 67 8.63 -10.34 -10.01
N ALA A 68 8.36 -10.56 -11.30
CA ALA A 68 9.20 -11.37 -12.16
C ALA A 68 10.54 -10.66 -12.40
N ASN A 69 10.49 -9.41 -12.85
CA ASN A 69 11.65 -8.56 -13.12
C ASN A 69 12.45 -8.25 -11.83
N ALA A 70 11.77 -8.09 -10.69
CA ALA A 70 12.43 -7.88 -9.41
C ALA A 70 13.24 -9.10 -8.91
N LEU A 71 12.86 -10.32 -9.28
CA LEU A 71 13.61 -11.54 -8.97
C LEU A 71 14.74 -11.78 -9.97
N GLU A 72 14.57 -11.39 -11.25
CA GLU A 72 15.59 -11.56 -12.29
C GLU A 72 16.83 -10.68 -12.08
N ARG A 73 16.68 -9.50 -11.45
CA ARG A 73 17.81 -8.60 -11.14
C ARG A 73 18.85 -9.13 -10.15
N ARG A 74 18.74 -10.38 -9.68
CA ARG A 74 19.67 -11.02 -8.73
C ARG A 74 20.60 -12.07 -9.35
N ALA A 75 20.61 -12.21 -10.67
CA ALA A 75 21.57 -13.05 -11.37
C ALA A 75 22.67 -12.17 -12.01
N ALA A 76 23.63 -11.73 -11.20
CA ALA A 76 24.91 -11.19 -11.66
C ALA A 76 26.01 -11.61 -10.68
#